data_AF-A0A496A743-F1
#
_entry.id   AF-A0A496A743-F1
#
_cell.length_a   1.000
_cell.length_b   1.000
_cell.length_c   1.000
_cell.angle_alpha   90.00
_cell.angle_beta   90.00
_cell.angle_gamma   90.00
#
_symmetry.space_group_name_H-M   'P 1'
#
loop_
_entity.id
_entity.type
_entity.pdbx_description
1 polymer ?
#
loop_
_entity_poly.entity_id
_entity_poly.type
_entity_poly.pdbx_seq_one_letter_code
_entity_poly.pdbx_strand_id
1 'polypeptide(L)'
;MEFTVNLTTEQIIDFIQQIPPEEKIVVLTTLAEQAHAEHAEQIQYGQAKIRKICAERGLDWDAMTEEERIDFIDDLVHEDRECDR
;
A
#
# COMPACT_ATOMS: atom_id res chain seq x y z
N MET A 1 20.12 22.98 19.84
CA MET A 1 18.96 23.85 19.54
C MET A 1 18.22 23.13 18.42
N GLU A 2 17.17 22.38 18.75
CA GLU A 2 16.34 21.70 17.74
C GLU A 2 15.34 22.72 17.19
N PHE A 3 15.45 23.03 15.91
CA PHE A 3 14.46 23.82 15.19
C PHE A 3 13.53 22.84 14.48
N THR A 4 12.32 22.66 15.01
CA THR A 4 11.27 21.91 14.34
C THR A 4 10.55 22.84 13.37
N VAL A 5 10.75 22.62 12.07
CA VAL A 5 10.02 23.35 11.02
C VAL A 5 8.82 22.49 10.61
N ASN A 6 7.61 23.00 10.81
CA ASN A 6 6.40 22.38 10.27
C ASN A 6 6.15 22.97 8.88
N LEU A 7 6.38 22.18 7.83
CA LEU A 7 6.07 22.54 6.45
C LEU A 7 4.76 21.90 6.03
N THR A 8 3.90 22.64 5.34
CA THR A 8 2.74 22.08 4.66
C THR A 8 3.16 21.40 3.36
N THR A 9 2.35 20.48 2.85
CA THR A 9 2.58 19.85 1.55
C THR A 9 2.67 20.89 0.42
N GLU A 10 1.85 21.93 0.47
CA GLU A 10 1.89 23.03 -0.50
C GLU A 10 3.24 23.75 -0.48
N GLN A 11 3.79 24.05 0.71
CA GLN A 11 5.11 24.68 0.84
C GLN A 11 6.23 23.78 0.30
N ILE A 12 6.12 22.46 0.51
CA ILE A 12 7.08 21.49 -0.03
C ILE A 12 7.02 21.49 -1.56
N ILE A 13 5.82 21.51 -2.15
CA ILE A 13 5.64 21.59 -3.61
C ILE A 13 6.25 22.89 -4.15
N ASP A 14 5.98 24.02 -3.50
CA ASP A 14 6.54 25.32 -3.91
C ASP A 14 8.07 25.33 -3.88
N PHE A 15 8.71 24.65 -2.92
CA PHE A 15 10.16 24.51 -2.88
C PHE A 15 10.67 23.58 -3.99
N ILE A 16 10.01 22.45 -4.23
CA ILE A 16 10.37 21.53 -5.33
C ILE A 16 10.21 22.23 -6.69
N GLN A 17 9.28 23.17 -6.84
CA GLN A 17 9.13 23.93 -8.09
C GLN A 17 10.31 24.88 -8.37
N GLN A 18 11.06 25.30 -7.34
CA GLN A 18 12.16 26.26 -7.45
C GLN A 18 13.52 25.63 -7.76
N ILE A 19 13.68 24.31 -7.61
CA ILE A 19 14.97 23.64 -7.91
C ILE A 19 15.18 23.44 -9.42
N PRO A 20 16.42 23.18 -9.89
CA PRO A 20 16.71 22.89 -11.28
C PRO A 20 15.99 21.63 -11.82
N PRO A 21 15.70 21.54 -13.12
CA PRO A 21 15.00 20.39 -13.70
C PRO A 21 15.67 19.04 -13.43
N GLU A 22 17.01 18.97 -13.45
CA GLU A 22 17.75 17.75 -13.15
C GLU A 22 17.49 17.24 -11.71
N GLU A 23 17.43 18.15 -10.75
CA GLU A 23 17.14 17.83 -9.34
C GLU A 23 15.67 17.43 -9.14
N LYS A 24 14.74 18.01 -9.92
CA LYS A 24 13.33 17.58 -9.90
C LYS A 24 13.17 16.12 -10.33
N ILE A 25 13.95 15.67 -11.31
CA ILE A 25 13.93 14.28 -11.76
C ILE A 25 14.39 13.37 -10.63
N VAL A 26 15.46 13.74 -9.91
CA VAL A 26 15.96 12.98 -8.75
C VAL A 26 14.91 12.87 -7.65
N VAL A 27 14.26 13.99 -7.30
CA VAL A 27 13.17 14.02 -6.31
C VAL A 27 12.02 13.12 -6.75
N LEU A 28 11.59 13.21 -8.02
CA LEU A 28 10.51 12.40 -8.57
C LEU A 28 10.83 10.89 -8.50
N THR A 29 12.02 10.47 -8.96
CA THR A 29 12.39 9.05 -8.94
C THR A 29 12.49 8.52 -7.51
N THR A 30 13.05 9.29 -6.59
CA THR A 30 13.15 8.91 -5.17
C THR A 30 11.76 8.71 -4.55
N LEU A 31 10.84 9.64 -4.78
CA LEU A 31 9.47 9.53 -4.27
C LEU A 31 8.71 8.37 -4.90
N ALA A 32 8.93 8.10 -6.19
CA ALA A 32 8.33 6.95 -6.86
C ALA A 32 8.84 5.62 -6.29
N GLU A 33 10.15 5.49 -6.06
CA GLU A 33 10.75 4.31 -5.43
C GLU A 33 10.23 4.08 -4.02
N GLN A 34 10.10 5.13 -3.21
CA GLN A 34 9.52 5.05 -1.87
C GLN A 34 8.06 4.60 -1.90
N ALA A 35 7.24 5.21 -2.77
CA ALA A 35 5.85 4.81 -2.94
C ALA A 35 5.72 3.34 -3.38
N HIS A 36 6.59 2.87 -4.26
CA HIS A 36 6.64 1.46 -4.67
C HIS A 36 7.08 0.52 -3.53
N ALA A 37 8.05 0.93 -2.72
CA ALA A 37 8.51 0.16 -1.57
C ALA A 37 7.42 0.03 -0.49
N GLU A 38 6.77 1.15 -0.15
CA GLU A 38 5.64 1.18 0.78
C GLU A 38 4.47 0.34 0.26
N HIS A 39 4.17 0.43 -1.03
CA HIS A 39 3.14 -0.39 -1.66
C HIS A 39 3.49 -1.88 -1.65
N ALA A 40 4.76 -2.23 -1.87
CA ALA A 40 5.23 -3.61 -1.78
C ALA A 40 5.14 -4.16 -0.34
N GLU A 41 5.52 -3.36 0.67
CA GLU A 41 5.34 -3.73 2.08
C GLU A 41 3.86 -3.89 2.45
N GLN A 42 2.99 -2.99 1.97
CA GLN A 42 1.54 -3.08 2.18
C GLN A 42 0.95 -4.34 1.55
N ILE A 43 1.38 -4.70 0.33
CA ILE A 43 0.99 -5.96 -0.32
C ILE A 43 1.46 -7.16 0.48
N GLN A 44 2.72 -7.18 0.92
CA GLN A 44 3.27 -8.29 1.71
C GLN A 44 2.53 -8.45 3.04
N TYR A 45 2.24 -7.34 3.72
CA TYR A 45 1.45 -7.32 4.95
C TYR A 45 0.03 -7.83 4.71
N GLY A 46 -0.64 -7.37 3.64
CA GLY A 46 -1.97 -7.85 3.24
C GLY A 46 -1.98 -9.35 2.95
N GLN A 47 -1.01 -9.84 2.18
CA GLN A 47 -0.86 -11.27 1.88
C GLN A 47 -0.59 -12.10 3.13
N ALA A 48 0.24 -11.63 4.06
CA ALA A 48 0.49 -12.34 5.32
C ALA A 48 -0.78 -12.47 6.16
N LYS A 49 -1.61 -11.42 6.20
CA LYS A 49 -2.90 -11.46 6.87
C LYS A 49 -3.87 -12.44 6.20
N ILE A 50 -3.94 -12.43 4.87
CA ILE A 50 -4.79 -13.36 4.11
C ILE A 50 -4.36 -14.81 4.33
N ARG A 51 -3.06 -15.13 4.26
CA ARG A 51 -2.53 -16.48 4.56
C ARG A 51 -2.96 -16.98 5.92
N LYS A 52 -2.95 -16.11 6.93
CA LYS A 52 -3.40 -16.45 8.28
C LYS A 52 -4.88 -16.82 8.31
N ILE A 53 -5.74 -16.04 7.65
CA ILE A 53 -7.18 -16.30 7.59
C ILE A 53 -7.47 -17.59 6.80
N CYS A 54 -6.77 -17.83 5.69
CA CYS A 54 -6.86 -19.10 4.95
C CYS A 54 -6.51 -20.29 5.85
N ALA A 55 -5.39 -20.20 6.58
CA ALA A 55 -4.96 -21.27 7.49
C ALA A 55 -5.97 -21.52 8.62
N GLU A 56 -6.58 -20.46 9.19
CA GLU A 56 -7.68 -20.57 10.16
C GLU A 56 -8.90 -21.30 9.58
N ARG A 57 -9.12 -21.22 8.26
CA ARG A 57 -10.20 -21.89 7.53
C ARG A 57 -9.80 -23.24 6.92
N GLY A 58 -8.58 -23.71 7.18
CA GLY A 58 -8.04 -24.95 6.62
C GLY A 58 -7.71 -24.89 5.12
N LEU A 59 -7.56 -23.67 4.57
CA LEU A 59 -7.18 -23.41 3.19
C LEU A 59 -5.68 -23.05 3.11
N ASP A 60 -5.04 -23.40 1.99
CA ASP A 60 -3.67 -23.03 1.68
C ASP A 60 -3.63 -22.00 0.55
N TRP A 61 -3.41 -20.74 0.91
CA TRP A 61 -3.34 -19.60 -0.02
C TRP A 61 -2.30 -19.81 -1.14
N ASP A 62 -1.15 -20.42 -0.83
CA ASP A 62 -0.06 -20.58 -1.80
C ASP A 62 -0.34 -21.73 -2.79
N ALA A 63 -1.23 -22.66 -2.42
CA ALA A 63 -1.72 -23.74 -3.29
C ALA A 63 -2.94 -23.35 -4.16
N MET A 64 -3.65 -22.27 -3.80
CA MET A 64 -4.80 -21.77 -4.57
C MET A 64 -4.39 -21.16 -5.91
N THR A 65 -5.23 -21.39 -6.92
CA THR A 65 -5.18 -20.69 -8.21
C THR A 65 -5.55 -19.21 -8.05
N GLU A 66 -5.26 -18.40 -9.07
CA GLU A 66 -5.60 -16.99 -9.05
C GLU A 66 -7.11 -16.75 -8.96
N GLU A 67 -7.92 -17.57 -9.65
CA GLU A 67 -9.39 -17.50 -9.59
C GLU A 67 -9.91 -17.80 -8.16
N GLU A 68 -9.44 -18.88 -7.53
CA GLU A 68 -9.81 -19.22 -6.15
C GLU A 68 -9.39 -18.13 -5.14
N ARG A 69 -8.25 -17.47 -5.37
CA ARG A 69 -7.79 -16.36 -4.53
C ARG A 69 -8.68 -15.13 -4.67
N ILE A 70 -9.12 -14.82 -5.88
CA ILE A 70 -10.04 -13.71 -6.15
C ILE A 70 -11.37 -13.98 -5.47
N ASP A 71 -11.95 -15.17 -5.65
CA ASP A 71 -13.22 -15.55 -5.03
C ASP A 71 -13.13 -15.48 -3.50
N PHE A 72 -12.04 -15.98 -2.90
CA PHE A 72 -11.83 -15.90 -1.46
C PHE A 72 -11.71 -14.47 -0.94
N ILE A 73 -11.02 -13.59 -1.66
CA ILE A 73 -10.94 -12.16 -1.29
C ILE A 73 -12.32 -11.51 -1.42
N ASP A 74 -13.07 -11.83 -2.47
CA ASP A 74 -14.42 -11.30 -2.66
C ASP A 74 -15.33 -11.70 -1.51
N ASP A 75 -15.38 -12.98 -1.16
CA ASP A 75 -16.12 -13.48 0.00
C ASP A 75 -15.70 -12.75 1.28
N LEU A 76 -14.38 -12.67 1.55
CA LEU A 76 -13.84 -12.02 2.75
C LEU A 76 -14.20 -10.54 2.87
N VAL A 77 -14.24 -9.80 1.76
CA VAL A 77 -14.62 -8.37 1.74
C VAL A 77 -16.12 -8.18 1.94
N HIS A 78 -16.93 -9.17 1.57
CA HIS A 78 -18.38 -9.14 1.67
C HIS A 78 -18.94 -9.81 2.93
N GLU A 79 -18.12 -10.50 3.73
CA GLU A 79 -18.54 -11.18 4.96
C GLU A 79 -19.14 -10.26 6.03
N ASP A 80 -18.56 -9.07 6.26
CA ASP A 80 -19.09 -8.08 7.22
C ASP A 80 -20.21 -7.21 6.62
N ARG A 81 -20.51 -7.38 5.33
CA ARG A 81 -21.71 -6.83 4.71
C ARG A 81 -22.84 -7.82 4.94
N GLU A 82 -23.30 -7.92 6.19
CA GLU A 82 -24.63 -8.47 6.42
C GLU A 82 -25.60 -7.65 5.56
N CYS A 83 -26.06 -8.23 4.45
CA CYS A 83 -27.33 -7.81 3.87
C CYS A 83 -28.35 -8.00 4.99
N ASP A 84 -28.77 -6.90 5.63
CA ASP A 84 -30.03 -6.81 6.36
C ASP A 84 -31.09 -7.54 5.51
N ARG A 85 -31.48 -8.73 5.95
CA ARG A 85 -32.44 -9.60 5.27
C ARG A 85 -33.72 -9.68 6.07
#